data_AF-A0A0D1AV00-F1
#
_entry.id   AF-A0A0D1AV00-F1
#
_cell.length_a   1.000
_cell.length_b   1.000
_cell.length_c   1.000
_cell.angle_alpha   90.00
_cell.angle_beta   90.00
_cell.angle_gamma   90.00
#
_symmetry.space_group_name_H-M   'P 1'
#
loop_
_entity.id
_entity.type
_entity.pdbx_description
1 polymer ?
#
loop_
_entity_poly.entity_id
_entity_poly.type
_entity_poly.pdbx_seq_one_letter_code
_entity_poly.pdbx_strand_id
1 'polypeptide(L)'
;MEVLAGTRPVQQLSRRLDQRCLASLQHRAALTRRLAAGPSPTAGRLHRNPVVRSVRACEVAAGIYEASAVVVDELRVRAVAVRLERSNQVWRITALEIG
;
A
#
# COMPACT_ATOMS: atom_id res chain seq x y z
N MET A 1 -2.37 -3.35 0.38
CA MET A 1 -3.64 -3.78 -0.26
C MET A 1 -4.80 -3.90 0.70
N GLU A 2 -4.64 -4.61 1.81
CA GLU A 2 -5.70 -4.82 2.83
C GLU A 2 -6.34 -3.52 3.36
N VAL A 3 -5.54 -2.45 3.51
CA VAL A 3 -6.06 -1.14 3.92
C VAL A 3 -7.01 -0.54 2.86
N LEU A 4 -6.67 -0.66 1.58
CA LEU A 4 -7.53 -0.22 0.48
C LEU A 4 -8.80 -1.09 0.39
N ALA A 5 -8.66 -2.38 0.72
CA ALA A 5 -9.77 -3.33 0.83
C ALA A 5 -10.70 -3.06 2.02
N GLY A 6 -10.24 -2.31 3.02
CA GLY A 6 -10.95 -2.14 4.30
C GLY A 6 -10.85 -3.34 5.24
N THR A 7 -10.04 -4.35 4.94
CA THR A 7 -9.83 -5.53 5.80
C THR A 7 -8.76 -5.32 6.86
N ARG A 8 -7.96 -4.24 6.75
CA ARG A 8 -6.95 -3.85 7.74
C ARG A 8 -7.05 -2.37 8.09
N PRO A 9 -7.06 -2.02 9.40
CA PRO A 9 -6.97 -0.63 9.83
C PRO A 9 -5.62 0.00 9.43
N VAL A 10 -5.66 1.20 8.84
CA VAL A 10 -4.48 1.93 8.41
C VAL A 10 -3.54 2.33 9.56
N GLN A 11 -4.09 2.48 10.77
CA GLN A 11 -3.34 2.80 11.99
C GLN A 11 -2.29 1.74 12.32
N GLN A 12 -2.49 0.48 11.90
CA GLN A 12 -1.50 -0.58 12.06
C GLN A 12 -0.21 -0.34 11.25
N LEU A 13 -0.25 0.56 10.26
CA LEU A 13 0.90 0.92 9.44
C LEU A 13 1.56 2.24 9.89
N SER A 14 0.98 2.95 10.86
CA SER A 14 1.41 4.29 11.29
C SER A 14 2.87 4.36 11.75
N ARG A 15 3.40 3.30 12.37
CA ARG A 15 4.80 3.23 12.80
C ARG A 15 5.78 3.13 11.61
N ARG A 16 5.33 2.60 10.48
CA ARG A 16 6.16 2.31 9.30
C ARG A 16 6.05 3.37 8.22
N LEU A 17 4.98 4.14 8.17
CA LEU A 17 4.77 5.22 7.20
C LEU A 17 5.18 6.56 7.82
N ASP A 18 5.69 7.47 7.01
CA ASP A 18 5.71 8.87 7.38
C ASP A 18 4.28 9.46 7.38
N GLN A 19 4.12 10.68 7.90
CA GLN A 19 2.81 11.30 8.07
C GLN A 19 2.11 11.55 6.73
N ARG A 20 2.88 11.91 5.69
CA ARG A 20 2.34 12.21 4.36
C ARG A 20 1.82 10.94 3.68
N CYS A 21 2.59 9.85 3.70
CA CYS A 21 2.17 8.56 3.15
C CYS A 21 0.97 7.99 3.92
N LEU A 22 0.94 8.14 5.26
CA LEU A 22 -0.19 7.70 6.06
C LEU A 22 -1.49 8.42 5.66
N ALA A 23 -1.45 9.74 5.53
CA ALA A 23 -2.60 10.56 5.12
C ALA A 23 -3.05 10.25 3.68
N SER A 24 -2.10 10.10 2.74
CA SER A 24 -2.40 9.73 1.36
C SER A 24 -3.07 8.35 1.27
N LEU A 25 -2.53 7.35 2.00
CA LEU A 25 -3.11 6.00 2.04
C LEU A 25 -4.51 6.00 2.67
N GLN A 26 -4.71 6.76 3.75
CA GLN A 26 -6.02 6.96 4.37
C GLN A 26 -7.04 7.52 3.38
N HIS A 27 -6.68 8.59 2.68
CA HIS A 27 -7.53 9.25 1.70
C HIS A 27 -7.88 8.31 0.55
N ARG A 28 -6.88 7.64 -0.03
CA ARG A 28 -7.07 6.69 -1.13
C ARG A 28 -7.95 5.50 -0.71
N ALA A 29 -7.78 4.98 0.51
CA ALA A 29 -8.61 3.91 1.03
C ALA A 29 -10.07 4.35 1.20
N ALA A 30 -10.32 5.57 1.66
CA ALA A 30 -11.68 6.12 1.77
C ALA A 30 -12.36 6.26 0.40
N LEU A 31 -11.66 6.78 -0.62
CA LEU A 31 -12.18 6.87 -1.98
C LEU A 31 -12.46 5.50 -2.60
N THR A 32 -11.53 4.55 -2.45
CA THR A 32 -11.67 3.19 -2.98
C THR A 32 -12.90 2.50 -2.38
N ARG A 33 -13.13 2.63 -1.07
CA ARG A 33 -14.31 2.09 -0.41
C ARG A 33 -15.62 2.74 -0.87
N ARG A 34 -15.64 4.07 -1.06
CA ARG A 34 -16.81 4.78 -1.58
C ARG A 34 -17.20 4.30 -2.98
N LEU A 35 -16.21 4.10 -3.85
CA LEU A 35 -16.44 3.58 -5.21
C LEU A 35 -16.90 2.12 -5.19
N ALA A 36 -16.38 1.31 -4.25
CA ALA A 36 -16.83 -0.07 -4.06
C ALA A 36 -18.23 -0.18 -3.45
N ALA A 37 -18.79 0.88 -2.86
CA ALA A 37 -20.14 0.91 -2.29
C ALA A 37 -21.25 1.15 -3.33
N GLY A 38 -20.95 1.10 -4.63
CA GLY A 38 -21.95 1.06 -5.71
C GLY A 38 -22.87 -0.17 -5.63
N PRO A 39 -23.81 -0.36 -6.58
CA PRO A 39 -24.93 -1.32 -6.45
C PRO A 39 -24.53 -2.80 -6.37
N SER A 40 -23.23 -3.12 -6.46
CA SER A 40 -22.72 -4.48 -6.38
C SER A 40 -22.13 -4.75 -4.98
N PRO A 41 -22.84 -5.48 -4.10
CA PRO A 41 -22.39 -5.77 -2.73
C PRO A 41 -21.13 -6.65 -2.66
N THR A 42 -20.63 -7.16 -3.79
CA THR A 42 -19.40 -7.95 -3.88
C THR A 42 -18.15 -7.10 -4.09
N ALA A 43 -18.26 -5.81 -4.42
CA ALA A 43 -17.10 -4.97 -4.76
C ALA A 43 -16.11 -4.73 -3.59
N GLY A 44 -16.56 -4.87 -2.34
CA GLY A 44 -15.68 -4.88 -1.16
C GLY A 44 -14.94 -6.21 -0.94
N ARG A 45 -15.45 -7.33 -1.49
CA ARG A 45 -14.82 -8.66 -1.37
C ARG A 45 -13.64 -8.87 -2.34
N LEU A 46 -13.49 -8.01 -3.34
CA LEU A 46 -12.56 -8.16 -4.47
C LEU A 46 -11.07 -8.16 -4.10
N HIS A 47 -10.72 -7.71 -2.91
CA HIS A 47 -9.34 -7.61 -2.44
C HIS A 47 -9.01 -8.68 -1.39
N ARG A 48 -9.78 -9.77 -1.32
CA ARG A 48 -9.46 -10.90 -0.44
C ARG A 48 -8.23 -11.61 -1.01
N ASN A 49 -7.27 -11.87 -0.13
CA ASN A 49 -6.04 -12.62 -0.41
C ASN A 49 -5.09 -12.00 -1.47
N PRO A 50 -4.58 -10.77 -1.26
CA PRO A 50 -3.57 -10.21 -2.14
C PRO A 50 -2.26 -11.01 -2.06
N VAL A 51 -1.72 -11.43 -3.20
CA VAL A 51 -0.45 -12.15 -3.32
C VAL A 51 0.59 -11.24 -3.96
N VAL A 52 1.78 -11.17 -3.34
CA VAL A 52 2.93 -10.47 -3.91
C VAL A 52 3.57 -11.40 -4.95
N ARG A 53 3.42 -11.08 -6.23
CA ARG A 53 3.95 -11.89 -7.33
C ARG A 53 5.44 -11.68 -7.57
N SER A 54 5.89 -10.44 -7.43
CA SER A 54 7.30 -10.09 -7.60
C SER A 54 7.64 -8.84 -6.80
N VAL A 55 8.88 -8.76 -6.34
CA VAL A 55 9.46 -7.57 -5.72
C VAL A 55 10.81 -7.32 -6.36
N ARG A 56 11.12 -6.06 -6.66
CA ARG A 56 12.48 -5.60 -6.98
C ARG A 56 12.81 -4.46 -6.04
N ALA A 57 13.98 -4.51 -5.43
CA ALA A 57 14.48 -3.46 -4.55
C ALA A 57 15.88 -3.03 -5.02
N CYS A 58 16.20 -1.76 -4.83
CA CYS A 58 17.49 -1.16 -5.16
C CYS A 58 17.88 -0.19 -4.05
N GLU A 59 19.14 -0.23 -3.62
CA GLU A 59 19.71 0.83 -2.79
C GLU A 59 20.08 2.00 -3.68
N VAL A 60 19.42 3.14 -3.49
CA VAL A 60 19.64 4.36 -4.30
C VAL A 60 20.60 5.33 -3.64
N ALA A 61 20.79 5.19 -2.33
CA ALA A 61 21.79 5.87 -1.52
C ALA A 61 21.95 5.11 -0.20
N ALA A 62 23.01 5.39 0.57
CA ALA A 62 23.26 4.74 1.85
C ALA A 62 22.04 4.82 2.78
N GLY A 63 21.44 3.68 3.10
CA GLY A 63 20.26 3.62 3.97
C GLY A 63 18.95 4.09 3.33
N ILE A 64 18.92 4.26 2.01
CA ILE A 64 17.72 4.59 1.23
C ILE A 64 17.51 3.57 0.13
N TYR A 65 16.36 2.90 0.17
CA TYR A 65 15.97 1.88 -0.78
C TYR A 65 14.71 2.30 -1.52
N GLU A 66 14.66 2.00 -2.81
CA GLU A 66 13.43 2.04 -3.58
C GLU A 66 13.03 0.62 -3.94
N ALA A 67 11.74 0.32 -3.85
CA ALA A 67 11.23 -0.98 -4.21
C ALA A 67 9.95 -0.87 -5.02
N SER A 68 9.80 -1.79 -5.96
CA SER A 68 8.59 -2.01 -6.73
C SER A 68 8.08 -3.42 -6.47
N ALA A 69 6.77 -3.55 -6.33
CA ALA A 69 6.09 -4.83 -6.15
C ALA A 69 4.91 -4.94 -7.10
N VAL A 70 4.69 -6.15 -7.62
CA VAL A 70 3.48 -6.50 -8.35
C VAL A 70 2.61 -7.30 -7.39
N VAL A 71 1.44 -6.75 -7.05
CA VAL A 71 0.47 -7.38 -6.15
C VAL A 71 -0.75 -7.78 -6.96
N VAL A 72 -1.12 -9.05 -6.85
CA VAL A 72 -2.27 -9.64 -7.53
C VAL A 72 -3.35 -9.92 -6.49
N ASP A 73 -4.57 -9.45 -6.73
CA ASP A 73 -5.77 -9.94 -6.07
C ASP A 73 -6.67 -10.66 -7.09
N GLU A 74 -7.85 -11.14 -6.68
CA GLU A 74 -8.72 -11.95 -7.53
C GLU A 74 -9.15 -11.27 -8.84
N LEU A 75 -9.10 -9.93 -8.93
CA LEU A 75 -9.60 -9.18 -10.07
C LEU A 75 -8.63 -8.16 -10.64
N ARG A 76 -7.56 -7.81 -9.92
CA ARG A 76 -6.65 -6.73 -10.29
C ARG A 76 -5.21 -7.10 -10.05
N VAL A 77 -4.38 -6.63 -10.97
CA VAL A 77 -2.93 -6.53 -10.77
C VAL A 77 -2.61 -5.07 -10.47
N ARG A 78 -1.87 -4.83 -9.40
CA ARG A 78 -1.45 -3.50 -8.98
C ARG A 78 0.05 -3.43 -8.85
N ALA A 79 0.62 -2.40 -9.47
CA ALA A 79 1.98 -1.99 -9.18
C ALA A 79 2.00 -1.20 -7.87
N VAL A 80 2.96 -1.49 -7.01
CA VAL A 80 3.21 -0.73 -5.78
C VAL A 80 4.65 -0.25 -5.84
N ALA A 81 4.88 1.04 -5.68
CA ALA A 81 6.21 1.62 -5.57
C ALA A 81 6.37 2.23 -4.18
N VAL A 82 7.53 2.00 -3.54
CA VAL A 82 7.84 2.52 -2.22
C VAL A 82 9.26 3.05 -2.16
N ARG A 83 9.45 4.10 -1.36
CA ARG A 83 10.77 4.54 -0.89
C ARG A 83 10.88 4.29 0.60
N LEU A 84 11.96 3.63 1.00
CA LEU A 84 12.28 3.24 2.37
C LEU A 84 13.53 3.99 2.81
N GLU A 85 13.43 4.75 3.89
CA GLU A 85 14.55 5.48 4.49
C GLU A 85 14.80 4.97 5.90
N ARG A 86 16.08 4.72 6.22
CA ARG A 86 16.51 4.31 7.55
C ARG A 86 16.90 5.54 8.36
N SER A 87 16.16 5.80 9.43
CA SER A 87 16.47 6.86 10.41
C SER A 87 16.52 6.24 11.81
N ASN A 88 17.58 6.52 12.57
CA ASN A 88 17.77 6.00 13.93
C ASN A 88 17.51 4.48 14.06
N GLN A 89 18.05 3.69 13.11
CA GLN A 89 17.85 2.23 13.02
C GLN A 89 16.43 1.76 12.71
N VAL A 90 15.51 2.66 12.35
CA VAL A 90 14.14 2.34 11.98
C VAL A 90 13.92 2.62 10.49
N TRP A 91 13.42 1.62 9.76
CA TRP A 91 12.95 1.79 8.39
C TRP A 91 11.56 2.42 8.37
N ARG A 92 11.43 3.51 7.60
CA ARG A 92 10.18 4.20 7.31
C ARG A 92 9.95 4.29 5.81
N ILE A 93 8.69 4.15 5.41
CA ILE A 93 8.21 4.41 4.07
C ILE A 93 7.97 5.93 3.97
N THR A 94 8.73 6.60 3.11
CA THR A 94 8.68 8.05 2.88
C THR A 94 8.03 8.43 1.56
N ALA A 95 7.85 7.46 0.66
CA ALA A 95 7.00 7.56 -0.52
C ALA A 95 6.26 6.23 -0.73
N LEU A 96 4.99 6.30 -1.12
CA LEU A 96 4.15 5.15 -1.43
C LEU A 96 3.20 5.49 -2.58
N GLU A 97 3.33 4.76 -3.67
CA GLU A 97 2.43 4.82 -4.82
C GLU A 97 1.80 3.45 -5.08
N ILE A 98 0.53 3.46 -5.46
CA ILE A 98 -0.25 2.26 -5.77
C ILE A 98 -1.00 2.51 -7.09
N GLY A 99 -0.85 1.60 -8.05
CA GLY A 99 -1.63 1.56 -9.29
C GLY A 99 -3.09 1.15 -9.08
#